data_AF-A0A498SSS8-F1
#
_entry.id   AF-A0A498SSS8-F1
#
_cell.length_a   1.000
_cell.length_b   1.000
_cell.length_c   1.000
_cell.angle_alpha   90.00
_cell.angle_beta   90.00
_cell.angle_gamma   90.00
#
_symmetry.space_group_name_H-M   'P 1'
#
loop_
_entity.id
_entity.type
_entity.pdbx_description
1 polymer ?
#
loop_
_entity_poly.entity_id
_entity_poly.type
_entity_poly.pdbx_seq_one_letter_code
_entity_poly.pdbx_strand_id
1 'polypeptide(L)'
;MLLARSLSIKASAEDINLLSKVLSHSITTDAVKDKTVLYYLEAKPPSKVKYRGNLLYLHGAAYSSHDWNRNKPSIMQVSAAAGYRTIAIDLPNFSRSRTKSLTPNDHSTFLSLVIKNLNIHKPIIISPSASGSYSIPYVLSNPNKIDGFVPVAPCCVRNDGWENFTVPTLIIYGNQDKAPISTMLLKIPKKNLVIIPDAPHAAYIKKPIDFVTILVNFLYSIHPS
;
A
#
# COMPACT_ATOMS: atom_id res chain seq x y z
N MET A 1 48.49 -22.10 15.17
CA MET A 1 48.05 -20.79 14.65
C MET A 1 47.04 -21.04 13.55
N LEU A 2 45.75 -20.81 13.81
CA LEU A 2 44.67 -20.97 12.84
C LEU A 2 44.73 -19.84 11.81
N LEU A 3 44.82 -20.18 10.51
CA LEU A 3 44.57 -19.23 9.42
C LEU A 3 43.06 -18.98 9.31
N ALA A 4 42.63 -17.76 9.63
CA ALA A 4 41.28 -17.29 9.31
C ALA A 4 41.19 -17.01 7.80
N ARG A 5 40.41 -17.81 7.07
CA ARG A 5 39.98 -17.50 5.71
C ARG A 5 38.97 -16.35 5.77
N SER A 6 39.36 -15.16 5.32
CA SER A 6 38.44 -14.06 5.07
C SER A 6 37.58 -14.38 3.85
N LEU A 7 36.33 -14.81 4.06
CA LEU A 7 35.31 -14.85 3.02
C LEU A 7 34.82 -13.43 2.76
N SER A 8 35.48 -12.72 1.84
CA SER A 8 34.94 -11.50 1.26
C SER A 8 33.87 -11.90 0.25
N ILE A 9 32.60 -11.88 0.68
CA ILE A 9 31.48 -11.95 -0.24
C ILE A 9 31.35 -10.56 -0.86
N LYS A 10 32.00 -10.34 -2.02
CA LYS A 10 31.64 -9.21 -2.89
C LYS A 10 30.27 -9.53 -3.49
N ALA A 11 29.23 -8.88 -2.99
CA ALA A 11 27.96 -8.80 -3.70
C ALA A 11 28.24 -8.24 -5.12
N SER A 12 27.73 -8.88 -6.16
CA SER A 12 27.93 -8.38 -7.53
C SER A 12 27.28 -7.00 -7.67
N ALA A 13 27.76 -6.18 -8.60
CA ALA A 13 27.12 -4.90 -8.89
C ALA A 13 25.63 -5.06 -9.31
N GLU A 14 25.23 -6.25 -9.78
CA GLU A 14 23.83 -6.62 -10.02
C GLU A 14 23.05 -6.87 -8.73
N ASP A 15 23.66 -7.47 -7.70
CA ASP A 15 23.02 -7.67 -6.39
C ASP A 15 22.77 -6.33 -5.67
N ILE A 16 23.60 -5.30 -5.92
CA ILE A 16 23.39 -3.93 -5.45
C ILE A 16 22.29 -3.20 -6.28
N ASN A 17 22.04 -3.67 -7.50
CA ASN A 17 21.02 -3.17 -8.42
C ASN A 17 19.67 -3.92 -8.30
N LEU A 18 19.53 -4.86 -7.35
CA LEU A 18 18.34 -5.70 -7.12
C LEU A 18 17.17 -4.99 -6.46
N LEU A 19 17.29 -3.71 -6.08
CA LEU A 19 16.11 -2.86 -5.85
C LEU A 19 15.47 -2.56 -7.21
N SER A 20 14.87 -3.60 -7.78
CA SER A 20 14.22 -3.67 -9.08
C SER A 20 13.76 -2.31 -9.60
N LYS A 21 14.15 -1.97 -10.83
CA LYS A 21 13.57 -0.85 -11.58
C LYS A 21 12.06 -0.90 -11.43
N VAL A 22 11.49 0.04 -10.67
CA VAL A 22 10.03 0.15 -10.55
C VAL A 22 9.49 0.34 -11.96
N LEU A 23 8.70 -0.63 -12.40
CA LEU A 23 8.20 -0.68 -13.75
C LEU A 23 6.94 0.17 -13.84
N SER A 24 6.85 0.95 -14.90
CA SER A 24 5.68 1.76 -15.23
C SER A 24 4.79 0.98 -16.18
N HIS A 25 3.53 0.81 -15.80
CA HIS A 25 2.56 0.05 -16.58
C HIS A 25 1.23 0.82 -16.70
N SER A 26 0.43 0.41 -17.69
CA SER A 26 -0.95 0.83 -17.83
C SER A 26 -1.80 -0.34 -18.28
N ILE A 27 -2.98 -0.50 -17.71
CA ILE A 27 -3.98 -1.47 -18.18
C ILE A 27 -5.32 -0.77 -18.39
N THR A 28 -6.07 -1.21 -19.39
CA THR A 28 -7.47 -0.79 -19.56
C THR A 28 -8.33 -1.71 -18.70
N THR A 29 -9.09 -1.11 -17.78
CA THR A 29 -10.05 -1.82 -16.94
C THR A 29 -11.47 -1.40 -17.36
N ASP A 30 -12.38 -2.37 -17.49
CA ASP A 30 -13.80 -2.10 -17.69
C ASP A 30 -14.46 -1.73 -16.34
N ALA A 31 -13.86 -0.80 -15.60
CA ALA A 31 -14.30 -0.38 -14.29
C ALA A 31 -15.63 0.39 -14.36
N VAL A 32 -16.73 -0.36 -14.38
CA VAL A 32 -18.13 0.09 -14.27
C VAL A 32 -18.64 0.87 -15.48
N LYS A 33 -19.28 0.21 -16.47
CA LYS A 33 -19.85 0.81 -17.71
C LYS A 33 -18.92 1.74 -18.53
N ASP A 34 -17.78 2.15 -17.99
CA ASP A 34 -16.93 3.25 -18.38
C ASP A 34 -15.49 2.75 -18.35
N LYS A 35 -14.91 2.64 -19.55
CA LYS A 35 -13.52 2.19 -19.72
C LYS A 35 -12.58 3.16 -19.00
N THR A 36 -11.90 2.69 -17.95
CA THR A 36 -10.86 3.43 -17.23
C THR A 36 -9.50 2.88 -17.64
N VAL A 37 -8.64 3.74 -18.19
CA VAL A 37 -7.23 3.44 -18.39
C VAL A 37 -6.52 3.71 -17.07
N LEU A 38 -6.12 2.64 -16.39
CA LEU A 38 -5.47 2.67 -15.09
C LEU A 38 -3.95 2.71 -15.27
N TYR A 39 -3.32 3.74 -14.75
CA TYR A 39 -1.87 3.81 -14.62
C TYR A 39 -1.42 3.20 -13.29
N TYR A 40 -0.34 2.44 -13.30
CA TYR A 40 0.26 1.92 -12.07
C TYR A 40 1.77 1.71 -12.18
N LEU A 41 2.42 1.72 -11.03
CA LEU A 41 3.79 1.31 -10.83
C LEU A 41 3.83 -0.07 -10.18
N GLU A 42 4.80 -0.90 -10.58
CA GLU A 42 5.01 -2.23 -10.00
C GLU A 42 6.47 -2.46 -9.62
N ALA A 43 6.68 -3.03 -8.43
CA ALA A 43 7.95 -3.60 -7.99
C ALA A 43 7.73 -5.05 -7.55
N LYS A 44 8.59 -5.97 -7.98
CA LYS A 44 8.53 -7.38 -7.60
C LYS A 44 9.68 -7.71 -6.65
N PRO A 45 9.52 -8.71 -5.76
CA PRO A 45 10.62 -9.16 -4.94
C PRO A 45 11.83 -9.56 -5.80
N PRO A 46 13.06 -9.28 -5.34
CA PRO A 46 14.27 -9.81 -5.96
C PRO A 46 14.20 -11.34 -6.09
N SER A 47 14.84 -11.92 -7.11
CA SER A 47 14.74 -13.36 -7.41
C SER A 47 15.15 -14.29 -6.24
N LYS A 48 16.07 -13.84 -5.39
CA LYS A 48 16.54 -14.57 -4.19
C LYS A 48 15.65 -14.35 -2.95
N VAL A 49 14.65 -13.48 -3.03
CA VAL A 49 13.75 -13.17 -1.91
C VAL A 49 12.43 -13.93 -2.09
N LYS A 50 12.05 -14.72 -1.07
CA LYS A 50 10.80 -15.47 -1.03
C LYS A 50 9.60 -14.52 -1.19
N TYR A 51 8.70 -14.84 -2.11
CA TYR A 51 7.43 -14.15 -2.25
C TYR A 51 6.53 -14.40 -1.03
N ARG A 52 5.98 -13.33 -0.45
CA ARG A 52 5.16 -13.34 0.78
C ARG A 52 3.75 -12.79 0.58
N GLY A 53 3.46 -12.10 -0.52
CA GLY A 53 2.13 -11.56 -0.78
C GLY A 53 2.12 -10.32 -1.66
N ASN A 54 0.98 -9.63 -1.68
CA ASN A 54 0.75 -8.45 -2.51
C ASN A 54 0.44 -7.23 -1.65
N LEU A 55 1.00 -6.08 -2.02
CA LEU A 55 0.66 -4.78 -1.47
C LEU A 55 0.01 -3.92 -2.56
N LEU A 56 -1.16 -3.37 -2.25
CA LEU A 56 -1.83 -2.40 -3.09
C LEU A 56 -1.78 -1.03 -2.42
N TYR A 57 -1.04 -0.10 -3.02
CA TYR A 57 -0.90 1.27 -2.58
C TYR A 57 -1.87 2.18 -3.33
N LEU A 58 -2.74 2.83 -2.56
CA LEU A 58 -3.57 3.94 -3.02
C LEU A 58 -2.91 5.28 -2.64
N HIS A 59 -3.53 6.41 -2.96
CA HIS A 59 -2.96 7.72 -2.64
C HIS A 59 -4.03 8.73 -2.17
N GLY A 60 -3.59 9.76 -1.44
CA GLY A 60 -4.43 10.91 -1.09
C GLY A 60 -4.63 11.86 -2.28
N ALA A 61 -5.55 12.82 -2.14
CA ALA A 61 -5.94 13.71 -3.23
C ALA A 61 -4.80 14.62 -3.78
N ALA A 62 -3.75 14.86 -2.98
CA ALA A 62 -2.61 15.68 -3.39
C ALA A 62 -1.44 14.87 -4.00
N TYR A 63 -1.59 13.56 -4.13
CA TYR A 63 -0.50 12.63 -4.46
C TYR A 63 -0.91 11.66 -5.57
N SER A 64 0.02 10.78 -5.96
CA SER A 64 -0.16 9.77 -7.00
C SER A 64 0.65 8.50 -6.69
N SER A 65 0.58 7.50 -7.57
CA SER A 65 1.46 6.32 -7.52
C SER A 65 2.95 6.68 -7.47
N HIS A 66 3.37 7.78 -8.11
CA HIS A 66 4.78 8.20 -8.18
C HIS A 66 5.36 8.55 -6.81
N ASP A 67 4.55 9.05 -5.88
CA ASP A 67 5.02 9.47 -4.57
C ASP A 67 5.53 8.29 -3.73
N TRP A 68 4.99 7.09 -3.94
CA TRP A 68 5.48 5.86 -3.33
C TRP A 68 6.88 5.46 -3.81
N ASN A 69 7.30 5.96 -4.98
CA ASN A 69 8.57 5.65 -5.61
C ASN A 69 9.60 6.82 -5.59
N ARG A 70 9.32 7.92 -4.90
CA ARG A 70 10.10 9.16 -5.06
C ARG A 70 11.47 9.19 -4.35
N ASN A 71 11.65 8.39 -3.29
CA ASN A 71 12.88 8.36 -2.47
C ASN A 71 13.83 7.24 -2.93
N LYS A 72 15.09 7.24 -2.46
CA LYS A 72 16.06 6.15 -2.68
C LYS A 72 16.67 5.68 -1.35
N PRO A 73 16.44 4.42 -0.91
CA PRO A 73 15.45 3.49 -1.48
C PRO A 73 14.02 4.00 -1.31
N SER A 74 13.13 3.68 -2.25
CA SER A 74 11.72 4.05 -2.17
C SER A 74 10.91 3.11 -1.28
N ILE A 75 9.73 3.53 -0.83
CA ILE A 75 8.82 2.66 -0.04
C ILE A 75 8.51 1.39 -0.82
N MET A 76 8.25 1.51 -2.13
CA MET A 76 8.00 0.36 -3.00
C MET A 76 9.19 -0.60 -3.08
N GLN A 77 10.40 -0.05 -3.20
CA GLN A 77 11.63 -0.85 -3.27
C GLN A 77 11.90 -1.60 -1.96
N VAL A 78 11.70 -0.94 -0.82
CA VAL A 78 11.87 -1.57 0.51
C VAL A 78 10.83 -2.69 0.70
N SER A 79 9.57 -2.46 0.36
CA SER A 79 8.52 -3.48 0.43
C SER A 79 8.77 -4.68 -0.50
N ALA A 80 9.28 -4.42 -1.71
CA ALA A 80 9.70 -5.48 -2.62
C ALA A 80 10.86 -6.31 -2.03
N ALA A 81 11.87 -5.65 -1.47
CA ALA A 81 12.96 -6.33 -0.77
C ALA A 81 12.48 -7.14 0.46
N ALA A 82 11.37 -6.74 1.09
CA ALA A 82 10.73 -7.49 2.16
C ALA A 82 9.93 -8.72 1.70
N GLY A 83 9.86 -8.99 0.39
CA GLY A 83 9.21 -10.17 -0.19
C GLY A 83 7.83 -9.94 -0.79
N TYR A 84 7.39 -8.68 -0.95
CA TYR A 84 6.05 -8.39 -1.45
C TYR A 84 6.04 -7.85 -2.88
N ARG A 85 5.11 -8.37 -3.71
CA ARG A 85 4.76 -7.70 -4.97
C ARG A 85 4.03 -6.41 -4.63
N THR A 86 4.61 -5.29 -5.02
CA THR A 86 4.17 -3.95 -4.64
C THR A 86 3.60 -3.25 -5.85
N ILE A 87 2.34 -2.82 -5.76
CA ILE A 87 1.60 -2.18 -6.85
C ILE A 87 1.04 -0.85 -6.33
N ALA A 88 1.40 0.25 -6.96
CA ALA A 88 0.86 1.58 -6.65
C ALA A 88 0.06 2.10 -7.84
N ILE A 89 -1.22 2.40 -7.65
CA ILE A 89 -2.12 2.83 -8.74
C ILE A 89 -2.35 4.35 -8.68
N ASP A 90 -2.60 4.97 -9.83
CA ASP A 90 -3.25 6.28 -9.90
C ASP A 90 -4.77 6.07 -9.87
N LEU A 91 -5.45 6.66 -8.89
CA LEU A 91 -6.91 6.60 -8.80
C LEU A 91 -7.58 7.27 -10.01
N PRO A 92 -8.85 6.95 -10.32
CA PRO A 92 -9.58 7.52 -11.45
C PRO A 92 -9.49 9.05 -11.49
N ASN A 93 -9.14 9.59 -12.66
CA ASN A 93 -8.96 11.04 -12.91
C ASN A 93 -7.79 11.71 -12.16
N PHE A 94 -6.87 10.94 -11.57
CA PHE A 94 -5.62 11.45 -11.02
C PHE A 94 -4.44 11.14 -11.93
N SER A 95 -3.51 12.10 -12.02
CA SER A 95 -2.21 11.96 -12.69
C SER A 95 -2.34 11.36 -14.10
N ARG A 96 -2.00 10.09 -14.32
CA ARG A 96 -1.97 9.44 -15.63
C ARG A 96 -3.17 8.53 -15.89
N SER A 97 -4.00 8.28 -14.88
CA SER A 97 -5.24 7.50 -15.04
C SER A 97 -6.32 8.36 -15.69
N ARG A 98 -7.02 7.82 -16.69
CA ARG A 98 -8.10 8.51 -17.40
C ARG A 98 -9.39 7.68 -17.39
N THR A 99 -10.49 8.30 -16.97
CA THR A 99 -11.83 7.71 -17.04
C THR A 99 -12.66 8.48 -18.07
N LYS A 100 -13.43 7.78 -18.89
CA LYS A 100 -14.28 8.42 -19.92
C LYS A 100 -15.50 9.16 -19.35
N SER A 101 -15.95 8.77 -18.16
CA SER A 101 -17.10 9.34 -17.45
C SER A 101 -16.65 10.04 -16.17
N LEU A 102 -17.49 10.93 -15.65
CA LEU A 102 -17.29 11.62 -14.37
C LEU A 102 -17.42 10.61 -13.22
N THR A 103 -16.35 9.87 -12.96
CA THR A 103 -16.13 8.91 -11.85
C THR A 103 -17.00 7.65 -11.84
N PRO A 104 -16.44 6.46 -11.55
CA PRO A 104 -17.26 5.29 -11.23
C PRO A 104 -18.05 5.60 -9.96
N ASN A 105 -19.39 5.65 -10.03
CA ASN A 105 -20.25 5.88 -8.85
C ASN A 105 -20.07 4.80 -7.75
N ASP A 106 -19.43 3.67 -8.07
CA ASP A 106 -19.14 2.60 -7.13
C ASP A 106 -17.62 2.36 -7.00
N HIS A 107 -17.03 2.99 -5.98
CA HIS A 107 -15.61 2.86 -5.67
C HIS A 107 -15.19 1.45 -5.20
N SER A 108 -16.11 0.68 -4.60
CA SER A 108 -15.85 -0.69 -4.16
C SER A 108 -15.75 -1.65 -5.34
N THR A 109 -16.67 -1.51 -6.29
CA THR A 109 -16.61 -2.26 -7.56
C THR A 109 -15.38 -1.88 -8.37
N PHE A 110 -14.99 -0.60 -8.39
CA PHE A 110 -13.72 -0.19 -9.00
C PHE A 110 -12.53 -0.97 -8.42
N LEU A 111 -12.35 -0.97 -7.08
CA LEU A 111 -11.23 -1.71 -6.46
C LEU A 111 -11.30 -3.22 -6.72
N SER A 112 -12.51 -3.78 -6.71
CA SER A 112 -12.73 -5.19 -7.05
C SER A 112 -12.20 -5.54 -8.44
N LEU A 113 -12.45 -4.67 -9.43
CA LEU A 113 -12.01 -4.85 -10.81
C LEU A 113 -10.51 -4.61 -10.97
N VAL A 114 -9.93 -3.63 -10.29
CA VAL A 114 -8.48 -3.42 -10.26
C VAL A 114 -7.76 -4.65 -9.72
N ILE A 115 -8.18 -5.15 -8.57
CA ILE A 115 -7.58 -6.34 -7.91
C ILE A 115 -7.69 -7.57 -8.82
N LYS A 116 -8.85 -7.78 -9.45
CA LYS A 116 -9.06 -8.86 -10.42
C LYS A 116 -8.15 -8.72 -11.64
N ASN A 117 -8.13 -7.57 -12.30
CA ASN A 117 -7.41 -7.36 -13.56
C ASN A 117 -5.89 -7.35 -13.40
N LEU A 118 -5.39 -6.94 -12.23
CA LEU A 118 -3.97 -7.00 -11.90
C LEU A 118 -3.53 -8.36 -11.33
N ASN A 119 -4.46 -9.33 -11.26
CA ASN A 119 -4.26 -10.66 -10.69
C ASN A 119 -3.65 -10.60 -9.29
N ILE A 120 -4.27 -9.80 -8.42
CA ILE A 120 -3.82 -9.60 -7.04
C ILE A 120 -4.67 -10.49 -6.13
N HIS A 121 -4.04 -11.47 -5.49
CA HIS A 121 -4.71 -12.32 -4.51
C HIS A 121 -4.47 -11.77 -3.09
N LYS A 122 -5.55 -11.63 -2.32
CA LYS A 122 -5.55 -11.15 -0.93
C LYS A 122 -4.55 -10.03 -0.63
N PRO A 123 -4.70 -8.85 -1.24
CA PRO A 123 -3.76 -7.76 -0.98
C PRO A 123 -3.82 -7.29 0.47
N ILE A 124 -2.70 -6.76 0.94
CA ILE A 124 -2.69 -5.78 2.03
C ILE A 124 -2.86 -4.40 1.38
N ILE A 125 -3.88 -3.65 1.80
CA ILE A 125 -4.25 -2.38 1.16
C ILE A 125 -3.73 -1.21 2.00
N ILE A 126 -2.88 -0.36 1.40
CA ILE A 126 -2.36 0.87 2.01
C ILE A 126 -3.18 2.04 1.48
N SER A 127 -3.87 2.74 2.38
CA SER A 127 -4.92 3.70 2.02
C SER A 127 -4.82 5.02 2.79
N PRO A 128 -4.07 6.00 2.25
CA PRO A 128 -4.00 7.33 2.83
C PRO A 128 -5.19 8.23 2.44
N SER A 129 -5.71 8.99 3.41
CA SER A 129 -6.58 10.15 3.19
C SER A 129 -7.76 9.87 2.25
N ALA A 130 -7.87 10.59 1.13
CA ALA A 130 -8.97 10.51 0.15
C ALA A 130 -9.23 9.10 -0.41
N SER A 131 -8.21 8.23 -0.47
CA SER A 131 -8.39 6.82 -0.88
C SER A 131 -9.22 5.98 0.10
N GLY A 132 -9.49 6.52 1.30
CA GLY A 132 -10.50 6.00 2.21
C GLY A 132 -11.85 5.79 1.54
N SER A 133 -12.29 6.74 0.68
CA SER A 133 -13.55 6.64 -0.06
C SER A 133 -13.63 5.43 -1.01
N TYR A 134 -12.49 4.85 -1.40
CA TYR A 134 -12.40 3.63 -2.20
C TYR A 134 -12.21 2.39 -1.33
N SER A 135 -11.19 2.43 -0.48
CA SER A 135 -10.78 1.27 0.32
C SER A 135 -11.82 0.85 1.35
N ILE A 136 -12.44 1.78 2.08
CA ILE A 136 -13.33 1.47 3.20
C ILE A 136 -14.56 0.64 2.77
N PRO A 137 -15.34 1.04 1.74
CA PRO A 137 -16.45 0.22 1.31
C PRO A 137 -15.99 -1.14 0.76
N TYR A 138 -14.82 -1.21 0.12
CA TYR A 138 -14.25 -2.47 -0.36
C TYR A 138 -13.86 -3.42 0.76
N VAL A 139 -13.07 -2.98 1.75
CA VAL A 139 -12.56 -3.86 2.82
C VAL A 139 -13.68 -4.38 3.70
N LEU A 140 -14.67 -3.55 4.03
CA LEU A 140 -15.82 -3.97 4.83
C LEU A 140 -16.72 -4.97 4.08
N SER A 141 -16.82 -4.85 2.75
CA SER A 141 -17.63 -5.77 1.93
C SER A 141 -16.89 -7.05 1.55
N ASN A 142 -15.56 -7.07 1.64
CA ASN A 142 -14.71 -8.17 1.18
C ASN A 142 -13.61 -8.58 2.19
N PRO A 143 -13.89 -8.72 3.50
CA PRO A 143 -12.86 -8.99 4.50
C PRO A 143 -12.07 -10.28 4.23
N ASN A 144 -12.73 -11.30 3.66
CA ASN A 144 -12.10 -12.59 3.33
C ASN A 144 -11.19 -12.54 2.09
N LYS A 145 -11.16 -11.41 1.36
CA LYS A 145 -10.38 -11.23 0.13
C LYS A 145 -9.17 -10.31 0.32
N ILE A 146 -8.80 -9.99 1.55
CA ILE A 146 -7.63 -9.16 1.89
C ILE A 146 -6.87 -9.78 3.07
N ASP A 147 -5.54 -9.61 3.10
CA ASP A 147 -4.70 -10.11 4.20
C ASP A 147 -4.43 -9.03 5.26
N GLY A 148 -4.64 -7.76 4.93
CA GLY A 148 -4.42 -6.66 5.86
C GLY A 148 -4.94 -5.31 5.36
N PHE A 149 -5.13 -4.37 6.28
CA PHE A 149 -5.55 -3.01 5.98
C PHE A 149 -4.65 -1.99 6.69
N VAL A 150 -4.13 -1.01 5.94
CA VAL A 150 -3.23 0.03 6.46
C VAL A 150 -3.82 1.42 6.14
N PRO A 151 -4.84 1.87 6.88
CA PRO A 151 -5.35 3.22 6.76
C PRO A 151 -4.34 4.24 7.30
N VAL A 152 -4.08 5.30 6.53
CA VAL A 152 -3.20 6.41 6.94
C VAL A 152 -3.98 7.72 6.95
N ALA A 153 -4.44 8.13 8.12
CA ALA A 153 -5.37 9.25 8.27
C ALA A 153 -6.50 9.27 7.21
N PRO A 154 -7.26 8.17 7.03
CA PRO A 154 -8.22 8.05 5.94
C PRO A 154 -9.40 9.02 6.11
N CYS A 155 -9.96 9.47 4.99
CA CYS A 155 -11.29 10.07 4.98
C CYS A 155 -12.37 9.00 5.09
N CYS A 156 -13.61 9.45 5.21
CA CYS A 156 -14.77 8.67 4.78
C CYS A 156 -14.99 7.35 5.56
N VAL A 157 -14.48 7.28 6.79
CA VAL A 157 -14.67 6.13 7.69
C VAL A 157 -16.15 5.97 7.99
N ARG A 158 -16.69 4.77 7.72
CA ARG A 158 -18.08 4.42 8.04
C ARG A 158 -18.31 4.39 9.55
N ASN A 159 -19.54 4.62 9.97
CA ASN A 159 -19.93 4.61 11.37
C ASN A 159 -20.23 3.20 11.91
N ASP A 160 -20.11 2.17 11.08
CA ASP A 160 -20.51 0.79 11.36
C ASP A 160 -19.54 -0.24 10.74
N GLY A 161 -19.65 -1.50 11.19
CA GLY A 161 -18.97 -2.66 10.61
C GLY A 161 -17.57 -2.96 11.16
N TRP A 162 -17.00 -2.05 11.95
CA TRP A 162 -15.62 -2.17 12.43
C TRP A 162 -15.47 -3.13 13.62
N GLU A 163 -16.48 -3.26 14.47
CA GLU A 163 -16.47 -4.18 15.63
C GLU A 163 -16.28 -5.65 15.21
N ASN A 164 -16.81 -6.01 14.03
CA ASN A 164 -16.72 -7.36 13.47
C ASN A 164 -15.63 -7.49 12.39
N PHE A 165 -14.85 -6.43 12.15
CA PHE A 165 -13.82 -6.43 11.12
C PHE A 165 -12.55 -7.15 11.63
N THR A 166 -12.38 -8.41 11.24
CA THR A 166 -11.32 -9.29 11.78
C THR A 166 -10.00 -9.26 11.01
N VAL A 167 -9.91 -8.46 9.94
CA VAL A 167 -8.69 -8.32 9.14
C VAL A 167 -7.62 -7.56 9.96
N PRO A 168 -6.38 -8.07 10.04
CA PRO A 168 -5.28 -7.35 10.68
C PRO A 168 -5.17 -5.91 10.16
N THR A 169 -5.16 -4.93 11.06
CA THR A 169 -5.18 -3.51 10.67
C THR A 169 -4.09 -2.71 11.36
N LEU A 170 -3.32 -1.96 10.58
CA LEU A 170 -2.35 -0.98 11.06
C LEU A 170 -2.85 0.43 10.76
N ILE A 171 -3.32 1.12 11.78
CA ILE A 171 -3.83 2.49 11.69
C ILE A 171 -2.65 3.45 11.93
N ILE A 172 -2.42 4.36 10.98
CA ILE A 172 -1.29 5.31 11.05
C ILE A 172 -1.80 6.74 10.98
N TYR A 173 -1.30 7.59 11.87
CA TYR A 173 -1.47 9.05 11.81
C TYR A 173 -0.13 9.74 12.09
N GLY A 174 0.02 10.99 11.66
CA GLY A 174 1.11 11.86 12.10
C GLY A 174 0.69 12.68 13.32
N ASN A 175 1.60 12.93 14.27
CA ASN A 175 1.27 13.69 15.49
C ASN A 175 0.91 15.17 15.24
N GLN A 176 1.32 15.75 14.10
CA GLN A 176 0.99 17.11 13.66
C GLN A 176 -0.17 17.13 12.67
N ASP A 177 -0.79 15.97 12.40
CA ASP A 177 -2.01 15.93 11.62
C ASP A 177 -3.16 16.60 12.40
N LYS A 178 -3.91 17.45 11.71
CA LYS A 178 -5.11 18.09 12.26
C LYS A 178 -6.34 17.19 12.14
N ALA A 179 -6.29 16.16 11.29
CA ALA A 179 -7.37 15.19 11.18
C ALA A 179 -7.47 14.36 12.47
N PRO A 180 -8.66 14.24 13.07
CA PRO A 180 -8.82 13.43 14.27
C PRO A 180 -8.60 11.95 13.98
N ILE A 181 -8.06 11.23 14.96
CA ILE A 181 -8.00 9.77 14.91
C ILE A 181 -9.43 9.24 14.92
N SER A 182 -9.77 8.40 13.94
CA SER A 182 -11.12 7.86 13.83
C SER A 182 -11.42 6.89 14.98
N THR A 183 -12.38 7.25 15.83
CA THR A 183 -12.87 6.39 16.92
C THR A 183 -13.49 5.09 16.40
N MET A 184 -13.99 5.08 15.15
CA MET A 184 -14.54 3.88 14.52
C MET A 184 -13.47 2.86 14.17
N LEU A 185 -12.32 3.29 13.62
CA LEU A 185 -11.19 2.38 13.38
C LEU A 185 -10.63 1.83 14.70
N LEU A 186 -10.74 2.57 15.80
CA LEU A 186 -10.37 2.08 17.13
C LEU A 186 -11.30 0.97 17.65
N LYS A 187 -12.42 0.68 16.99
CA LYS A 187 -13.27 -0.46 17.35
C LYS A 187 -12.82 -1.78 16.73
N ILE A 188 -11.91 -1.75 15.75
CA ILE A 188 -11.39 -2.96 15.10
C ILE A 188 -10.71 -3.86 16.15
N PRO A 189 -11.09 -5.15 16.26
CA PRO A 189 -10.49 -6.06 17.24
C PRO A 189 -8.99 -6.27 17.04
N LYS A 190 -8.55 -6.51 15.80
CA LYS A 190 -7.14 -6.78 15.45
C LYS A 190 -6.43 -5.54 14.89
N LYS A 191 -6.48 -4.44 15.66
CA LYS A 191 -5.84 -3.17 15.28
C LYS A 191 -4.52 -2.95 16.02
N ASN A 192 -3.60 -2.27 15.35
CA ASN A 192 -2.49 -1.54 15.95
C ASN A 192 -2.60 -0.07 15.52
N LEU A 193 -2.53 0.86 16.47
CA LEU A 193 -2.45 2.29 16.19
C LEU A 193 -1.00 2.75 16.34
N VAL A 194 -0.48 3.46 15.35
CA VAL A 194 0.83 4.09 15.39
C VAL A 194 0.72 5.57 15.04
N ILE A 195 1.26 6.41 15.92
CA ILE A 195 1.38 7.85 15.70
C ILE A 195 2.84 8.17 15.39
N ILE A 196 3.11 8.67 14.19
CA ILE A 196 4.47 9.01 13.77
C ILE A 196 4.83 10.41 14.34
N PRO A 197 5.90 10.52 15.16
CA PRO A 197 6.35 11.81 15.67
C PRO A 197 6.82 12.76 14.58
N ASP A 198 6.54 14.04 14.79
CA ASP A 198 6.85 15.17 13.91
C ASP A 198 6.40 14.98 12.46
N ALA A 199 5.27 14.28 12.28
CA ALA A 199 4.71 13.97 10.98
C ALA A 199 3.37 14.70 10.79
N PRO A 200 3.15 15.38 9.66
CA PRO A 200 1.85 15.95 9.31
C PRO A 200 0.94 14.88 8.69
N HIS A 201 -0.22 15.31 8.15
CA HIS A 201 -1.22 14.45 7.51
C HIS A 201 -0.65 13.41 6.53
N ALA A 202 0.22 13.85 5.61
CA ALA A 202 0.93 12.96 4.70
C ALA A 202 2.19 12.38 5.37
N ALA A 203 2.01 11.58 6.44
CA ALA A 203 3.13 11.09 7.25
C ALA A 203 4.14 10.26 6.42
N TYR A 204 3.64 9.41 5.52
CA TYR A 204 4.45 8.59 4.60
C TYR A 204 5.29 9.41 3.62
N ILE A 205 4.92 10.66 3.35
CA ILE A 205 5.66 11.59 2.50
C ILE A 205 6.79 12.25 3.29
N LYS A 206 6.49 12.76 4.49
CA LYS A 206 7.44 13.56 5.27
C LYS A 206 8.39 12.71 6.12
N LYS A 207 7.94 11.54 6.57
CA LYS A 207 8.69 10.58 7.38
C LYS A 207 8.69 9.19 6.71
N PRO A 208 9.22 9.07 5.47
CA PRO A 208 9.11 7.84 4.68
C PRO A 208 9.85 6.65 5.30
N ILE A 209 10.97 6.91 6.00
CA ILE A 209 11.74 5.86 6.70
C ILE A 209 10.92 5.34 7.89
N ASP A 210 10.42 6.23 8.76
CA ASP A 210 9.59 5.83 9.90
C ASP A 210 8.36 5.03 9.42
N PHE A 211 7.67 5.56 8.40
CA PHE A 211 6.51 4.89 7.81
C PHE A 211 6.84 3.49 7.29
N VAL A 212 7.90 3.34 6.49
CA VAL A 212 8.22 2.03 5.88
C VAL A 212 8.72 1.03 6.91
N THR A 213 9.43 1.49 7.94
CA THR A 213 9.83 0.63 9.07
C THR A 213 8.60 0.09 9.81
N ILE A 214 7.63 0.96 10.12
CA ILE A 214 6.36 0.56 10.76
C ILE A 214 5.60 -0.42 9.86
N LEU A 215 5.50 -0.12 8.56
CA LEU A 215 4.84 -0.97 7.59
C LEU A 215 5.48 -2.35 7.55
N VAL A 216 6.79 -2.44 7.36
CA VAL A 216 7.53 -3.71 7.28
C VAL A 216 7.33 -4.56 8.55
N ASN A 217 7.37 -3.95 9.74
CA ASN A 217 7.09 -4.67 10.99
C ASN A 217 5.68 -5.28 11.02
N PHE A 218 4.67 -4.55 10.53
CA PHE A 218 3.32 -5.07 10.39
C PHE A 218 3.24 -6.21 9.36
N LEU A 219 3.94 -6.07 8.22
CA LEU A 219 4.04 -7.14 7.22
C LEU A 219 4.61 -8.44 7.82
N TYR A 220 5.67 -8.33 8.64
CA TYR A 220 6.23 -9.48 9.37
C TYR A 220 5.24 -10.11 10.35
N SER A 221 4.36 -9.32 10.97
CA SER A 221 3.33 -9.86 11.88
C SER A 221 2.23 -10.65 11.17
N ILE A 222 1.94 -10.34 9.90
CA ILE A 222 0.91 -11.04 9.11
C ILE A 222 1.50 -12.30 8.44
N HIS A 223 2.65 -12.17 7.78
CA HIS A 223 3.29 -13.28 7.05
C HIS A 223 4.71 -13.50 7.55
N PRO A 224 4.95 -14.18 8.68
CA PRO A 224 6.30 -14.44 9.19
C PRO A 224 7.23 -15.08 8.13
N SER A 225 8.54 -14.82 8.23
CA SER A 225 9.56 -15.32 7.27
C SER A 225 9.65 -16.84 7.21
#